data_AF-A0A8U0PAK5-F1
#
_entry.id   AF-A0A8U0PAK5-F1
#
_cell.length_a   1.000
_cell.length_b   1.000
_cell.length_c   1.000
_cell.angle_alpha   90.00
_cell.angle_beta   90.00
_cell.angle_gamma   90.00
#
_symmetry.space_group_name_H-M   'P 1'
#
loop_
_entity.id
_entity.type
_entity.pdbx_description
1 polymer ?
#
loop_
_entity_poly.entity_id
_entity_poly.type
_entity_poly.pdbx_seq_one_letter_code
_entity_poly.pdbx_strand_id
1 'polypeptide(L)'
;MSSVHFNPGSDSKEVNGSVEKLEEAKVEIDDGKDKSAEPDTMYQHIRMTITPFVMSFGFRMFGVILIIVDIVLVIVDLSLMKRSRDVGNALETVSLIISLFFLTDVLLRVYVEGFKVYFSSRLNIIDACIVVITLVVTMIYTFSDLTGTSLIPRVVTFLRFLRIIILVRVFRLASQKKELEKVTRRMVSENKRRYQKDGFDLDLTYVTDRVIAMSFPSSGKQALYRNPIREVARFLDAKHEDHYRVYNLCSEKGYDPKFFHYRVERVFIDDHNVPSLEDMLKYTAGVREWMAADPNNIIAIHCKGGKGRTGTLVCTWLIDSDQFESAQDSLDYFGERRTDKSRSSKFQGVETPSQSRYVGYYEVMKTKFNRQLPPEQSLKIKSIRINSIAGVGKGNGSDLKVKIIVKKKLVFLCVCAKQENCTVFPDAGNNSVVISLQEGPVVNGDVKVMFESSAGLPKGYEDCPFYFWFNTSFIENNRLVLSREELDNPHKAKTWDLYKEDFGVTLSFSEP
;
A
#
# COMPACT_ATOMS: atom_id res chain seq x y z
N MET A 1 -32.14 -15.16 -2.61
CA MET A 1 -31.20 -14.61 -3.61
C MET A 1 -31.60 -13.17 -3.82
N SER A 2 -30.86 -12.23 -3.23
CA SER A 2 -31.18 -10.81 -3.27
C SER A 2 -30.21 -10.14 -4.23
N SER A 3 -30.63 -9.95 -5.49
CA SER A 3 -29.93 -9.10 -6.45
C SER A 3 -30.13 -7.64 -6.05
N VAL A 4 -29.05 -6.88 -5.95
CA VAL A 4 -29.11 -5.43 -5.70
C VAL A 4 -29.28 -4.76 -7.06
N HIS A 5 -30.52 -4.39 -7.41
CA HIS A 5 -30.79 -3.54 -8.56
C HIS A 5 -30.61 -2.07 -8.17
N PHE A 6 -29.68 -1.38 -8.84
CA PHE A 6 -29.55 0.07 -8.77
C PHE A 6 -30.47 0.68 -9.84
N ASN A 7 -31.55 1.35 -9.43
CA ASN A 7 -32.51 1.97 -10.35
C ASN A 7 -32.48 3.50 -10.15
N PRO A 8 -32.09 4.31 -11.15
CA PRO A 8 -32.12 5.76 -11.04
C PRO A 8 -33.55 6.26 -11.20
N GLY A 9 -34.21 6.64 -10.10
CA GLY A 9 -35.58 7.13 -10.11
C GLY A 9 -35.72 8.49 -10.78
N SER A 10 -36.48 8.54 -11.87
CA SER A 10 -37.03 9.75 -12.50
C SER A 10 -38.32 10.18 -11.82
N ASP A 11 -38.48 11.49 -11.58
CA ASP A 11 -39.66 12.13 -11.01
C ASP A 11 -40.96 11.88 -11.79
N SER A 12 -42.06 11.57 -11.09
CA SER A 12 -43.38 12.20 -11.31
C SER A 12 -44.45 11.80 -10.27
N LYS A 13 -44.96 12.85 -9.58
CA LYS A 13 -46.30 13.14 -9.05
C LYS A 13 -47.19 12.05 -8.39
N GLU A 14 -47.40 12.26 -7.09
CA GLU A 14 -48.64 12.19 -6.28
C GLU A 14 -49.76 11.20 -6.64
N VAL A 15 -50.03 10.23 -5.73
CA VAL A 15 -51.36 9.95 -5.17
C VAL A 15 -51.21 9.41 -3.73
N ASN A 16 -51.96 10.00 -2.80
CA ASN A 16 -52.06 9.65 -1.37
C ASN A 16 -52.65 8.25 -1.13
N GLY A 17 -51.94 7.43 -0.36
CA GLY A 17 -52.46 6.20 0.25
C GLY A 17 -51.43 5.65 1.23
N SER A 18 -51.84 5.44 2.48
CA SER A 18 -51.02 4.93 3.58
C SER A 18 -50.35 3.59 3.23
N VAL A 19 -49.03 3.62 3.04
CA VAL A 19 -48.19 2.43 2.86
C VAL A 19 -47.25 2.36 4.06
N GLU A 20 -47.35 1.26 4.81
CA GLU A 20 -46.37 0.86 5.82
C GLU A 20 -44.97 0.94 5.20
N LYS A 21 -44.07 1.72 5.82
CA LYS A 21 -42.66 1.78 5.44
C LYS A 21 -42.05 0.38 5.62
N LEU A 22 -42.01 -0.38 4.53
CA LEU A 22 -40.99 -1.41 4.33
C LEU A 22 -39.65 -0.69 4.41
N GLU A 23 -39.02 -0.72 5.58
CA GLU A 23 -37.60 -0.39 5.71
C GLU A 23 -36.83 -1.32 4.76
N GLU A 24 -36.25 -0.76 3.71
CA GLU A 24 -35.28 -1.46 2.89
C GLU A 24 -34.20 -2.00 3.83
N ALA A 25 -34.07 -3.34 3.90
CA ALA A 25 -33.06 -3.99 4.69
C ALA A 25 -31.67 -3.52 4.21
N LYS A 26 -31.08 -2.54 4.91
CA LYS A 26 -29.70 -2.13 4.70
C LYS A 26 -28.80 -3.34 4.98
N VAL A 27 -28.28 -3.95 3.92
CA VAL A 27 -27.23 -4.98 4.03
C VAL A 27 -25.97 -4.29 4.55
N GLU A 28 -25.71 -4.46 5.85
CA GLU A 28 -24.57 -3.88 6.53
C GLU A 28 -23.36 -4.83 6.41
N ILE A 29 -22.48 -4.54 5.44
CA ILE A 29 -21.25 -5.32 5.21
C ILE A 29 -20.28 -5.04 6.36
N ASP A 30 -19.66 -6.10 6.92
CA ASP A 30 -18.72 -5.96 8.05
C ASP A 30 -17.54 -5.07 7.66
N ASP A 31 -17.52 -3.87 8.24
CA ASP A 31 -16.50 -2.86 7.98
C ASP A 31 -15.21 -3.10 8.78
N GLY A 32 -15.20 -4.14 9.62
CA GLY A 32 -14.09 -4.56 10.44
C GLY A 32 -13.79 -3.64 11.63
N LYS A 33 -14.72 -2.75 12.01
CA LYS A 33 -14.58 -1.87 13.18
C LYS A 33 -15.61 -2.25 14.26
N ASP A 34 -15.22 -2.14 15.52
CA ASP A 34 -16.18 -2.26 16.63
C ASP A 34 -17.12 -1.05 16.63
N LYS A 35 -18.43 -1.29 16.78
CA LYS A 35 -19.46 -0.23 16.92
C LYS A 35 -19.38 0.42 18.30
N SER A 36 -18.27 1.10 18.61
CA SER A 36 -18.17 1.98 19.79
C SER A 36 -18.04 3.42 19.34
N ALA A 37 -19.17 4.12 19.26
CA ALA A 37 -19.19 5.57 19.17
C ALA A 37 -18.92 6.12 20.58
N GLU A 38 -17.70 6.60 20.83
CA GLU A 38 -17.42 7.40 22.03
C GLU A 38 -17.46 8.90 21.67
N PRO A 39 -18.02 9.76 22.55
CA PRO A 39 -18.38 11.14 22.20
C PRO A 39 -17.17 12.05 22.01
N ASP A 40 -17.22 12.84 20.94
CA ASP A 40 -16.18 13.76 20.46
C ASP A 40 -15.92 14.88 21.47
N THR A 41 -14.71 14.91 22.06
CA THR A 41 -14.28 15.95 23.01
C THR A 41 -12.93 16.54 22.59
N MET A 42 -12.65 17.80 22.94
CA MET A 42 -11.37 18.47 22.68
C MET A 42 -10.16 17.66 23.20
N TYR A 43 -10.34 16.97 24.33
CA TYR A 43 -9.38 16.02 24.88
C TYR A 43 -9.09 14.87 23.91
N GLN A 44 -10.11 14.29 23.29
CA GLN A 44 -9.94 13.25 22.28
C GLN A 44 -9.28 13.79 21.01
N HIS A 45 -9.61 15.00 20.57
CA HIS A 45 -8.99 15.60 19.37
C HIS A 45 -7.46 15.77 19.55
N ILE A 46 -7.03 16.29 20.69
CA ILE A 46 -5.61 16.42 21.05
C ILE A 46 -4.96 15.04 21.19
N ARG A 47 -5.63 14.10 21.88
CA ARG A 47 -5.16 12.72 22.03
C ARG A 47 -4.99 12.03 20.67
N MET A 48 -5.94 12.16 19.75
CA MET A 48 -5.89 11.60 18.40
C MET A 48 -4.78 12.21 17.54
N THR A 49 -4.44 13.48 17.78
CA THR A 49 -3.33 14.16 17.09
C THR A 49 -1.97 13.70 17.59
N ILE A 50 -1.82 13.54 18.92
CA ILE A 50 -0.55 13.18 19.56
C ILE A 50 -0.27 11.68 19.50
N THR A 51 -1.29 10.83 19.55
CA THR A 51 -1.15 9.36 19.56
C THR A 51 -0.31 8.82 18.39
N PRO A 52 -0.55 9.21 17.12
CA PRO A 52 0.27 8.76 15.99
C PRO A 52 1.75 9.11 16.13
N PHE A 53 2.06 10.28 16.69
CA PHE A 53 3.43 10.76 16.88
C PHE A 53 4.16 9.97 17.98
N VAL A 54 3.56 9.86 19.18
CA VAL A 54 4.15 9.14 20.32
C VAL A 54 4.28 7.64 20.01
N MET A 55 3.33 7.10 19.25
CA MET A 55 3.38 5.71 18.81
C MET A 55 4.20 5.51 17.54
N SER A 56 4.75 6.56 16.92
CA SER A 56 5.51 6.45 15.67
C SER A 56 6.80 5.64 15.87
N PHE A 57 7.21 4.93 14.81
CA PHE A 57 8.47 4.20 14.82
C PHE A 57 9.67 5.13 15.01
N GLY A 58 9.65 6.32 14.38
CA GLY A 58 10.72 7.31 14.50
C GLY A 58 10.92 7.78 15.94
N PHE A 59 9.84 8.16 16.63
CA PHE A 59 9.91 8.62 18.03
C PHE A 59 10.45 7.53 18.98
N ARG A 60 10.00 6.28 18.80
CA ARG A 60 10.51 5.15 19.60
C ARG A 60 11.98 4.83 19.31
N MET A 61 12.38 4.83 18.04
CA MET A 61 13.77 4.59 17.66
C MET A 61 14.70 5.69 18.17
N PHE A 62 14.25 6.93 18.14
CA PHE A 62 14.97 8.05 18.75
C PHE A 62 15.18 7.81 20.24
N GLY A 63 14.15 7.38 20.97
CA GLY A 63 14.28 6.98 22.37
C GLY A 63 15.32 5.87 22.60
N VAL A 64 15.40 4.86 21.73
CA VAL A 64 16.42 3.80 21.81
C VAL A 64 17.82 4.35 21.59
N ILE A 65 17.99 5.22 20.58
CA ILE A 65 19.27 5.87 20.31
C ILE A 65 19.72 6.69 21.52
N LEU A 66 18.81 7.44 22.15
CA LEU A 66 19.12 8.20 23.36
C LEU A 66 19.52 7.31 24.54
N ILE A 67 18.93 6.13 24.71
CA ILE A 67 19.38 5.16 25.73
C ILE A 67 20.82 4.73 25.44
N ILE A 68 21.15 4.42 24.19
CA ILE A 68 22.50 4.01 23.79
C ILE A 68 23.50 5.15 24.03
N VAL A 69 23.15 6.37 23.63
CA VAL A 69 23.98 7.56 23.88
C VAL A 69 24.20 7.75 25.37
N ASP A 70 23.15 7.66 26.19
CA ASP A 70 23.26 7.81 27.64
C ASP A 70 24.15 6.74 28.29
N ILE A 71 24.06 5.48 27.85
CA ILE A 71 24.96 4.41 28.27
C ILE A 71 26.42 4.75 27.92
N VAL A 72 26.66 5.22 26.70
CA VAL A 72 28.01 5.63 26.26
C VAL A 72 28.51 6.79 27.12
N LEU A 73 27.66 7.78 27.43
CA LEU A 73 28.01 8.90 28.32
C LEU A 73 28.39 8.40 29.71
N VAL A 74 27.65 7.45 30.28
CA VAL A 74 27.97 6.82 31.58
C VAL A 74 29.30 6.08 31.52
N ILE A 75 29.57 5.31 30.45
CA ILE A 75 30.84 4.59 30.30
C ILE A 75 32.01 5.57 30.17
N VAL A 76 31.87 6.60 29.34
CA VAL A 76 32.88 7.66 29.15
C VAL A 76 33.15 8.37 30.49
N ASP A 77 32.11 8.74 31.22
CA ASP A 77 32.21 9.38 32.53
C ASP A 77 32.90 8.49 33.58
N LEU A 78 32.68 7.18 33.55
CA LEU A 78 33.35 6.22 34.43
C LEU A 78 34.82 5.98 34.06
N SER A 79 35.16 6.06 32.76
CA SER A 79 36.50 5.76 32.25
C SER A 79 37.52 6.89 32.42
N LEU A 80 37.07 8.14 32.53
CA LEU A 80 37.93 9.32 32.59
C LEU A 80 38.22 9.73 34.05
N MET A 81 39.27 9.14 34.64
CA MET A 81 39.68 9.38 36.05
C MET A 81 40.14 10.82 36.36
N LYS A 82 40.52 11.61 35.34
CA LYS A 82 40.90 13.03 35.45
C LYS A 82 40.32 13.79 34.26
N ARG A 83 39.28 14.58 34.51
CA ARG A 83 38.56 15.34 33.50
C ARG A 83 38.70 16.84 33.75
N SER A 84 38.82 17.63 32.68
CA SER A 84 38.71 19.08 32.79
C SER A 84 37.27 19.47 33.12
N ARG A 85 37.10 20.53 33.91
CA ARG A 85 35.79 20.99 34.40
C ARG A 85 34.82 21.29 33.26
N ASP A 86 35.32 21.78 32.13
CA ASP A 86 34.51 22.11 30.94
C ASP A 86 33.95 20.88 30.25
N VAL A 87 34.78 19.84 30.08
CA VAL A 87 34.28 18.57 29.55
C VAL A 87 33.23 18.07 30.53
N GLY A 88 33.51 18.11 31.85
CA GLY A 88 32.63 17.86 33.02
C GLY A 88 31.18 18.27 32.82
N ASN A 89 31.02 19.59 32.75
CA ASN A 89 29.74 20.25 32.62
C ASN A 89 29.01 19.88 31.30
N ALA A 90 29.76 19.62 30.22
CA ALA A 90 29.16 19.28 28.93
C ALA A 90 28.44 17.91 28.94
N LEU A 91 29.05 16.83 29.44
CA LEU A 91 28.37 15.51 29.47
C LEU A 91 27.17 15.52 30.43
N GLU A 92 27.23 16.31 31.50
CA GLU A 92 26.14 16.46 32.47
C GLU A 92 24.94 17.20 31.88
N THR A 93 25.21 18.28 31.15
CA THR A 93 24.18 19.04 30.43
C THR A 93 23.47 18.14 29.42
N VAL A 94 24.24 17.33 28.66
CA VAL A 94 23.67 16.36 27.72
C VAL A 94 22.85 15.29 28.46
N SER A 95 23.34 14.76 29.58
CA SER A 95 22.61 13.78 30.41
C SER A 95 21.28 14.35 30.95
N LEU A 96 21.26 15.63 31.31
CA LEU A 96 20.06 16.33 31.78
C LEU A 96 19.03 16.48 30.65
N ILE A 97 19.46 16.87 29.46
CA ILE A 97 18.59 16.96 28.26
C ILE A 97 17.96 15.60 27.96
N ILE A 98 18.75 14.53 28.00
CA ILE A 98 18.27 13.15 27.78
C ILE A 98 17.25 12.75 28.86
N SER A 99 17.53 13.06 30.13
CA SER A 99 16.62 12.77 31.25
C SER A 99 15.29 13.52 31.12
N LEU A 100 15.30 14.79 30.70
CA LEU A 100 14.11 15.59 30.45
C LEU A 100 13.29 15.08 29.26
N PHE A 101 13.96 14.62 28.19
CA PHE A 101 13.29 13.98 27.07
C PHE A 101 12.52 12.74 27.54
N PHE A 102 13.13 11.92 28.38
CA PHE A 102 12.50 10.72 28.90
C PHE A 102 11.35 10.97 29.86
N LEU A 103 11.43 12.02 30.69
CA LEU A 103 10.29 12.48 31.48
C LEU A 103 9.13 12.86 30.55
N THR A 104 9.43 13.63 29.51
CA THR A 104 8.43 14.05 28.52
C THR A 104 7.81 12.84 27.81
N ASP A 105 8.61 11.84 27.40
CA ASP A 105 8.12 10.59 26.81
C ASP A 105 7.16 9.84 27.74
N VAL A 106 7.50 9.69 29.03
CA VAL A 106 6.60 9.04 30.01
C VAL A 106 5.31 9.83 30.19
N LEU A 107 5.38 11.16 30.31
CA LEU A 107 4.20 12.03 30.46
C LEU A 107 3.28 11.95 29.23
N LEU A 108 3.85 11.99 28.03
CA LEU A 108 3.11 11.83 26.78
C LEU A 108 2.42 10.46 26.70
N ARG A 109 3.09 9.38 27.14
CA ARG A 109 2.47 8.05 27.18
C ARG A 109 1.37 7.93 28.22
N VAL A 110 1.55 8.50 29.42
CA VAL A 110 0.49 8.56 30.44
C VAL A 110 -0.72 9.31 29.90
N TYR A 111 -0.50 10.39 29.15
CA TYR A 111 -1.56 11.16 28.51
C TYR A 111 -2.28 10.36 27.40
N VAL A 112 -1.53 9.66 26.54
CA VAL A 112 -2.07 8.89 25.41
C VAL A 112 -2.76 7.59 25.84
N GLU A 113 -2.14 6.81 26.74
CA GLU A 113 -2.68 5.53 27.23
C GLU A 113 -3.78 5.74 28.28
N GLY A 114 -3.73 6.88 28.99
CA GLY A 114 -4.61 7.19 30.12
C GLY A 114 -4.02 6.70 31.44
N PHE A 115 -4.14 7.52 32.50
CA PHE A 115 -3.45 7.31 33.78
C PHE A 115 -3.66 5.91 34.37
N LYS A 116 -4.93 5.47 34.50
CA LYS A 116 -5.26 4.16 35.09
C LYS A 116 -4.72 2.98 34.25
N VAL A 117 -4.78 3.09 32.93
CA VAL A 117 -4.32 2.03 32.01
C VAL A 117 -2.80 1.94 32.04
N TYR A 118 -2.12 3.09 31.95
CA TYR A 118 -0.66 3.15 31.97
C TYR A 118 -0.08 2.48 33.22
N PHE A 119 -0.58 2.84 34.41
CA PHE A 119 -0.10 2.34 35.69
C PHE A 119 -0.68 0.97 36.09
N SER A 120 -1.49 0.32 35.24
CA SER A 120 -1.87 -1.09 35.45
C SER A 120 -0.73 -2.06 35.09
N SER A 121 0.19 -1.64 34.22
CA SER A 121 1.32 -2.45 33.77
C SER A 121 2.52 -2.28 34.70
N ARG A 122 2.97 -3.39 35.31
CA ARG A 122 4.15 -3.41 36.20
C ARG A 122 5.40 -2.81 35.55
N LEU A 123 5.62 -3.06 34.26
CA LEU A 123 6.78 -2.54 33.52
C LEU A 123 6.69 -1.03 33.26
N ASN A 124 5.48 -0.49 33.07
CA ASN A 124 5.26 0.95 32.93
C ASN A 124 5.49 1.69 34.24
N ILE A 125 5.07 1.11 35.38
CA ILE A 125 5.35 1.64 36.72
C ILE A 125 6.87 1.70 36.93
N ILE A 126 7.57 0.58 36.70
CA ILE A 126 9.03 0.50 36.87
C ILE A 126 9.72 1.56 35.99
N ASP A 127 9.34 1.70 34.72
CA ASP A 127 9.94 2.69 33.83
C ASP A 127 9.73 4.14 34.30
N ALA A 128 8.52 4.47 34.76
CA ALA A 128 8.22 5.80 35.29
C ALA A 128 9.06 6.10 36.54
N CYS A 129 9.18 5.14 37.46
CA CYS A 129 10.04 5.27 38.63
C CYS A 129 11.50 5.49 38.24
N ILE A 130 12.01 4.72 37.27
CA ILE A 130 13.39 4.86 36.80
C ILE A 130 13.63 6.25 36.23
N VAL A 131 12.75 6.74 35.35
CA VAL A 131 12.90 8.08 34.75
C VAL A 131 12.95 9.17 35.82
N VAL A 132 12.06 9.10 36.81
CA VAL A 132 12.04 10.05 37.93
C VAL A 132 13.31 9.96 38.76
N ILE A 133 13.73 8.75 39.15
CA ILE A 133 14.97 8.54 39.92
C ILE A 133 16.16 9.07 39.14
N THR A 134 16.28 8.75 37.86
CA THR A 134 17.42 9.19 37.02
C THR A 134 17.45 10.69 36.83
N LEU A 135 16.28 11.34 36.70
CA LEU A 135 16.19 12.80 36.63
C LEU A 135 16.63 13.44 37.95
N VAL A 136 16.16 12.94 39.09
CA VAL A 136 16.54 13.45 40.41
C VAL A 136 18.04 13.30 40.63
N VAL A 137 18.62 12.15 40.29
CA VAL A 137 20.06 11.88 40.38
C VAL A 137 20.85 12.85 39.51
N THR A 138 20.43 13.05 38.26
CA THR A 138 21.08 13.98 37.32
C THR A 138 20.96 15.42 37.80
N MET A 139 19.80 15.81 38.32
CA MET A 139 19.55 17.14 38.88
C MET A 139 20.46 17.40 40.08
N ILE A 140 20.50 16.50 41.06
CA ILE A 140 21.38 16.61 42.24
C ILE A 140 22.83 16.85 41.80
N TYR A 141 23.32 16.10 40.81
CA TYR A 141 24.68 16.24 40.32
C TYR A 141 24.94 17.61 39.66
N THR A 142 24.08 18.00 38.70
CA THR A 142 24.20 19.30 38.02
C THR A 142 24.13 20.50 38.98
N PHE A 143 23.27 20.43 40.01
CA PHE A 143 23.11 21.51 40.98
C PHE A 143 24.21 21.50 42.06
N SER A 144 24.74 20.35 42.46
CA SER A 144 25.88 20.27 43.38
C SER A 144 27.14 20.86 42.76
N ASP A 145 27.39 20.60 41.48
CA ASP A 145 28.53 21.19 40.76
C ASP A 145 28.38 22.70 40.55
N LEU A 146 27.14 23.17 40.34
CA LEU A 146 26.83 24.61 40.20
C LEU A 146 26.97 25.37 41.53
N THR A 147 26.57 24.75 42.64
CA THR A 147 26.64 25.34 44.00
C THR A 147 28.01 25.16 44.67
N GLY A 148 28.91 24.38 44.08
CA GLY A 148 30.23 24.09 44.64
C GLY A 148 30.18 23.25 45.91
N THR A 149 29.06 22.58 46.19
CA THR A 149 28.90 21.71 47.36
C THR A 149 29.54 20.36 47.10
N SER A 150 30.56 19.99 47.88
CA SER A 150 31.25 18.72 47.72
C SER A 150 30.42 17.57 48.29
N LEU A 151 29.75 16.81 47.42
CA LEU A 151 29.18 15.52 47.79
C LEU A 151 30.30 14.56 48.20
N ILE A 152 30.03 13.70 49.19
CA ILE A 152 30.98 12.69 49.64
C ILE A 152 31.37 11.81 48.43
N PRO A 153 32.67 11.57 48.15
CA PRO A 153 33.12 10.81 46.97
C PRO A 153 32.42 9.46 46.80
N ARG A 154 32.13 8.76 47.92
CA ARG A 154 31.38 7.50 47.92
C ARG A 154 29.94 7.65 47.39
N VAL A 155 29.28 8.76 47.70
CA VAL A 155 27.92 9.06 47.22
C VAL A 155 27.93 9.35 45.72
N VAL A 156 28.90 10.13 45.24
CA VAL A 156 29.08 10.40 43.80
C VAL A 156 29.28 9.10 43.02
N THR A 157 30.17 8.22 43.50
CA THR A 157 30.39 6.91 42.86
C THR A 157 29.12 6.04 42.86
N PHE A 158 28.38 5.98 43.97
CA PHE A 158 27.13 5.23 44.06
C PHE A 158 26.06 5.75 43.07
N LEU A 159 25.88 7.08 43.00
CA LEU A 159 24.93 7.72 42.09
C LEU A 159 25.31 7.51 40.61
N ARG A 160 26.61 7.41 40.28
CA ARG A 160 27.07 7.04 38.94
C ARG A 160 26.67 5.61 38.56
N PHE A 161 26.81 4.66 39.48
CA PHE A 161 26.36 3.28 39.26
C PHE A 161 24.84 3.17 39.14
N LEU A 162 24.09 4.03 39.84
CA LEU A 162 22.63 4.06 39.78
C LEU A 162 22.10 4.39 38.36
N ARG A 163 22.89 5.07 37.52
CA ARG A 163 22.53 5.33 36.11
C ARG A 163 22.45 4.07 35.26
N ILE A 164 23.10 2.96 35.65
CA ILE A 164 23.00 1.66 34.96
C ILE A 164 21.56 1.13 34.99
N ILE A 165 20.72 1.57 35.93
CA ILE A 165 19.30 1.22 35.98
C ILE A 165 18.54 1.65 34.70
N ILE A 166 19.05 2.63 33.94
CA ILE A 166 18.50 3.01 32.62
C ILE A 166 18.49 1.82 31.65
N LEU A 167 19.34 0.80 31.83
CA LEU A 167 19.30 -0.44 31.07
C LEU A 167 17.99 -1.20 31.24
N VAL A 168 17.31 -1.08 32.38
CA VAL A 168 15.99 -1.70 32.61
C VAL A 168 14.95 -1.17 31.60
N ARG A 169 15.14 0.06 31.09
CA ARG A 169 14.28 0.63 30.04
C ARG A 169 14.41 -0.09 28.70
N VAL A 170 15.58 -0.66 28.41
CA VAL A 170 15.80 -1.52 27.23
C VAL A 170 14.89 -2.76 27.33
N PHE A 171 14.74 -3.34 28.52
CA PHE A 171 13.84 -4.48 28.73
C PHE A 171 12.37 -4.11 28.58
N ARG A 172 11.95 -2.92 29.03
CA ARG A 172 10.60 -2.40 28.75
C ARG A 172 10.37 -2.23 27.25
N LEU A 173 11.31 -1.63 26.51
CA LEU A 173 11.22 -1.49 25.06
C LEU A 173 11.16 -2.84 24.35
N ALA A 174 11.95 -3.82 24.79
CA ALA A 174 11.90 -5.19 24.28
C ALA A 174 10.53 -5.85 24.55
N SER A 175 9.92 -5.58 25.71
CA SER A 175 8.57 -6.06 26.03
C SER A 175 7.48 -5.43 25.15
N GLN A 176 7.71 -4.24 24.59
CA GLN A 176 6.80 -3.53 23.69
C GLN A 176 6.94 -3.97 22.22
N LYS A 177 7.70 -5.03 21.92
CA LYS A 177 7.88 -5.56 20.56
C LYS A 177 6.56 -5.76 19.81
N LYS A 178 5.53 -6.29 20.47
CA LYS A 178 4.20 -6.51 19.85
C LYS A 178 3.55 -5.21 19.38
N GLU A 179 3.66 -4.15 20.16
CA GLU A 179 3.13 -2.83 19.79
C GLU A 179 3.93 -2.20 18.64
N LEU A 180 5.26 -2.40 18.63
CA LEU A 180 6.09 -1.97 17.51
C LEU A 180 5.67 -2.65 16.20
N GLU A 181 5.45 -3.96 16.22
CA GLU A 181 4.95 -4.72 15.06
C GLU A 181 3.61 -4.19 14.56
N LYS A 182 2.66 -3.89 15.47
CA LYS A 182 1.35 -3.31 15.10
C LYS A 182 1.52 -1.95 14.40
N VAL A 183 2.34 -1.06 14.96
CA VAL A 183 2.60 0.26 14.37
C VAL A 183 3.26 0.10 13.00
N THR A 184 4.26 -0.77 12.86
CA THR A 184 4.94 -1.03 11.58
C THR A 184 3.96 -1.53 10.51
N ARG A 185 3.06 -2.47 10.86
CA ARG A 185 2.01 -2.94 9.95
C ARG A 185 1.06 -1.81 9.55
N ARG A 186 0.65 -0.95 10.49
CA ARG A 186 -0.24 0.19 10.22
C ARG A 186 0.38 1.22 9.27
N MET A 187 1.68 1.50 9.43
CA MET A 187 2.39 2.39 8.51
C MET A 187 2.46 1.82 7.09
N VAL A 188 2.77 0.52 6.95
CA VAL A 188 2.84 -0.14 5.63
C VAL A 188 1.47 -0.26 4.96
N SER A 189 0.39 -0.37 5.73
CA SER A 189 -0.97 -0.35 5.17
C SER A 189 -1.44 1.04 4.75
N GLU A 190 -0.77 2.12 5.12
CA GLU A 190 -1.21 3.49 4.82
C GLU A 190 -2.65 3.74 5.32
N ASN A 191 -3.54 4.26 4.45
CA ASN A 191 -4.96 4.46 4.70
C ASN A 191 -5.83 3.34 4.08
N LYS A 192 -5.29 2.14 3.89
CA LYS A 192 -6.10 0.96 3.53
C LYS A 192 -7.03 0.59 4.68
N ARG A 193 -8.26 0.19 4.37
CA ARG A 193 -9.20 -0.33 5.37
C ARG A 193 -8.63 -1.62 5.96
N ARG A 194 -8.53 -1.65 7.29
CA ARG A 194 -8.02 -2.80 8.07
C ARG A 194 -9.17 -3.43 8.84
N TYR A 195 -9.13 -4.74 9.01
CA TYR A 195 -10.02 -5.45 9.93
C TYR A 195 -9.43 -5.39 11.33
N GLN A 196 -10.13 -4.73 12.25
CA GLN A 196 -9.71 -4.42 13.62
C GLN A 196 -10.82 -4.78 14.64
N LYS A 197 -11.34 -6.01 14.55
CA LYS A 197 -12.48 -6.51 15.33
C LYS A 197 -12.17 -7.94 15.82
N ASP A 198 -12.84 -8.40 16.87
CA ASP A 198 -12.71 -9.77 17.43
C ASP A 198 -11.26 -10.20 17.75
N GLY A 199 -10.41 -9.26 18.17
CA GLY A 199 -9.00 -9.53 18.48
C GLY A 199 -8.11 -9.74 17.26
N PHE A 200 -8.55 -9.37 16.06
CA PHE A 200 -7.73 -9.34 14.85
C PHE A 200 -7.29 -7.90 14.51
N ASP A 201 -6.09 -7.72 13.96
CA ASP A 201 -5.64 -6.46 13.33
C ASP A 201 -4.92 -6.82 12.02
N LEU A 202 -5.68 -6.93 10.95
CA LEU A 202 -5.23 -7.41 9.64
C LEU A 202 -5.48 -6.38 8.55
N ASP A 203 -4.52 -6.26 7.63
CA ASP A 203 -4.73 -5.55 6.36
C ASP A 203 -5.60 -6.42 5.44
N LEU A 204 -6.88 -6.42 5.73
CA LEU A 204 -7.93 -7.28 5.19
C LEU A 204 -9.22 -6.46 5.14
N THR A 205 -9.98 -6.60 4.05
CA THR A 205 -11.23 -5.87 3.82
C THR A 205 -12.25 -6.82 3.19
N TYR A 206 -13.45 -6.90 3.76
CA TYR A 206 -14.61 -7.42 3.05
C TYR A 206 -15.02 -6.40 1.99
N VAL A 207 -14.78 -6.75 0.73
CA VAL A 207 -15.29 -5.98 -0.41
C VAL A 207 -16.79 -6.22 -0.53
N THR A 208 -17.21 -7.47 -0.34
CA THR A 208 -18.58 -7.92 -0.11
C THR A 208 -18.56 -8.98 0.99
N ASP A 209 -19.71 -9.47 1.44
CA ASP A 209 -19.78 -10.50 2.48
C ASP A 209 -19.03 -11.79 2.12
N ARG A 210 -18.88 -12.08 0.83
CA ARG A 210 -18.23 -13.30 0.32
C ARG A 210 -16.94 -13.05 -0.46
N VAL A 211 -16.46 -11.81 -0.53
CA VAL A 211 -15.24 -11.43 -1.27
C VAL A 211 -14.33 -10.60 -0.38
N ILE A 212 -13.17 -11.16 -0.04
CA ILE A 212 -12.15 -10.51 0.78
C ILE A 212 -10.99 -10.06 -0.10
N ALA A 213 -10.54 -8.82 0.10
CA ALA A 213 -9.28 -8.29 -0.41
C ALA A 213 -8.28 -8.11 0.74
N MET A 214 -7.07 -8.66 0.63
CA MET A 214 -6.06 -8.54 1.69
C MET A 214 -4.64 -8.32 1.17
N SER A 215 -3.74 -7.91 2.06
CA SER A 215 -2.30 -7.90 1.77
C SER A 215 -1.66 -9.28 1.94
N PHE A 216 -0.44 -9.43 1.41
CA PHE A 216 0.28 -10.70 1.42
C PHE A 216 0.43 -11.31 2.83
N PRO A 217 -0.03 -12.56 3.05
CA PRO A 217 0.22 -13.28 4.30
C PRO A 217 1.69 -13.72 4.35
N SER A 218 2.42 -13.25 5.37
CA SER A 218 3.87 -13.37 5.44
C SER A 218 4.34 -14.16 6.66
N SER A 219 5.55 -14.71 6.55
CA SER A 219 6.26 -15.41 7.62
C SER A 219 7.61 -14.73 7.94
N GLY A 220 8.24 -15.14 9.04
CA GLY A 220 9.56 -14.65 9.44
C GLY A 220 9.60 -13.13 9.66
N LYS A 221 10.68 -12.48 9.21
CA LYS A 221 10.89 -11.03 9.39
C LYS A 221 9.85 -10.17 8.67
N GLN A 222 9.23 -10.67 7.59
CA GLN A 222 8.22 -9.91 6.85
C GLN A 222 6.90 -9.79 7.63
N ALA A 223 6.64 -10.67 8.60
CA ALA A 223 5.48 -10.59 9.48
C ALA A 223 5.55 -9.41 10.45
N LEU A 224 6.71 -8.77 10.62
CA LEU A 224 6.85 -7.56 11.42
C LEU A 224 6.08 -6.37 10.82
N TYR A 225 5.92 -6.34 9.50
CA TYR A 225 5.35 -5.20 8.77
C TYR A 225 4.23 -5.58 7.79
N ARG A 226 3.85 -6.86 7.72
CA ARG A 226 2.69 -7.38 6.97
C ARG A 226 1.85 -8.32 7.82
N ASN A 227 0.73 -8.79 7.26
CA ASN A 227 -0.15 -9.76 7.89
C ASN A 227 0.62 -11.05 8.22
N PRO A 228 0.72 -11.46 9.50
CA PRO A 228 1.28 -12.76 9.85
C PRO A 228 0.39 -13.87 9.27
N ILE A 229 0.97 -14.80 8.50
CA ILE A 229 0.20 -15.86 7.83
C ILE A 229 -0.63 -16.70 8.81
N ARG A 230 -0.12 -16.97 10.01
CA ARG A 230 -0.84 -17.70 11.05
C ARG A 230 -2.07 -16.94 11.57
N GLU A 231 -2.00 -15.61 11.64
CA GLU A 231 -3.15 -14.80 12.03
C GLU A 231 -4.21 -14.73 10.93
N VAL A 232 -3.79 -14.72 9.67
CA VAL A 232 -4.72 -14.80 8.52
C VAL A 232 -5.40 -16.17 8.47
N ALA A 233 -4.65 -17.26 8.66
CA ALA A 233 -5.22 -18.60 8.77
C ALA A 233 -6.21 -18.70 9.94
N ARG A 234 -5.81 -18.24 11.13
CA ARG A 234 -6.69 -18.18 12.31
C ARG A 234 -7.96 -17.38 12.04
N PHE A 235 -7.86 -16.28 11.30
CA PHE A 235 -9.01 -15.46 10.93
C PHE A 235 -9.97 -16.23 10.01
N LEU A 236 -9.45 -16.81 8.93
CA LEU A 236 -10.26 -17.53 7.95
C LEU A 236 -10.88 -18.79 8.55
N ASP A 237 -10.13 -19.55 9.36
CA ASP A 237 -10.65 -20.74 10.05
C ASP A 237 -11.72 -20.36 11.08
N ALA A 238 -11.53 -19.28 11.85
CA ALA A 238 -12.50 -18.88 12.87
C ALA A 238 -13.80 -18.26 12.30
N LYS A 239 -13.74 -17.67 11.10
CA LYS A 239 -14.87 -16.95 10.49
C LYS A 239 -15.56 -17.71 9.37
N HIS A 240 -14.82 -18.57 8.66
CA HIS A 240 -15.24 -19.23 7.42
C HIS A 240 -14.71 -20.66 7.37
N GLU A 241 -14.76 -21.39 8.49
CA GLU A 241 -14.25 -22.77 8.58
C GLU A 241 -14.70 -23.61 7.37
N ASP A 242 -13.74 -24.19 6.67
CA ASP A 242 -13.91 -24.98 5.43
C ASP A 242 -14.62 -24.31 4.24
N HIS A 243 -15.04 -23.05 4.38
CA HIS A 243 -15.78 -22.28 3.38
C HIS A 243 -14.95 -21.15 2.75
N TYR A 244 -13.61 -21.22 2.76
CA TYR A 244 -12.77 -20.24 2.07
C TYR A 244 -11.83 -20.84 1.02
N ARG A 245 -11.58 -20.08 -0.04
CA ARG A 245 -10.48 -20.31 -0.99
C ARG A 245 -9.61 -19.06 -1.12
N VAL A 246 -8.30 -19.24 -1.05
CA VAL A 246 -7.32 -18.14 -1.13
C VAL A 246 -6.74 -18.05 -2.54
N TYR A 247 -6.71 -16.85 -3.12
CA TYR A 247 -6.07 -16.59 -4.40
C TYR A 247 -4.81 -15.74 -4.22
N ASN A 248 -3.65 -16.33 -4.50
CA ASN A 248 -2.35 -15.65 -4.47
C ASN A 248 -1.98 -15.15 -5.87
N LEU A 249 -1.99 -13.82 -6.02
CA LEU A 249 -1.73 -13.16 -7.30
C LEU A 249 -0.25 -12.81 -7.55
N CYS A 250 0.64 -13.19 -6.64
CA CYS A 250 2.06 -12.88 -6.75
C CYS A 250 2.78 -13.87 -7.65
N SER A 251 3.36 -13.38 -8.75
CA SER A 251 4.35 -14.14 -9.50
C SER A 251 5.65 -14.31 -8.71
N GLU A 252 6.02 -13.29 -7.94
CA GLU A 252 7.30 -13.17 -7.26
C GLU A 252 7.39 -13.92 -5.93
N LYS A 253 6.25 -14.32 -5.36
CA LYS A 253 6.17 -14.83 -3.98
C LYS A 253 5.12 -15.92 -3.79
N GLY A 254 5.47 -16.90 -2.96
CA GLY A 254 4.57 -17.92 -2.44
C GLY A 254 4.80 -18.16 -0.95
N TYR A 255 4.03 -19.08 -0.39
CA TYR A 255 4.12 -19.57 0.98
C TYR A 255 3.64 -21.03 1.00
N ASP A 256 3.87 -21.74 2.11
CA ASP A 256 3.39 -23.12 2.27
C ASP A 256 1.85 -23.14 2.26
N PRO A 257 1.19 -23.80 1.29
CA PRO A 257 -0.27 -23.84 1.21
C PRO A 257 -0.92 -24.61 2.38
N LYS A 258 -0.15 -25.37 3.16
CA LYS A 258 -0.63 -26.07 4.37
C LYS A 258 -1.25 -25.12 5.39
N PHE A 259 -0.81 -23.85 5.45
CA PHE A 259 -1.41 -22.86 6.35
C PHE A 259 -2.89 -22.61 6.08
N PHE A 260 -3.37 -22.94 4.87
CA PHE A 260 -4.73 -22.71 4.41
C PHE A 260 -5.38 -24.03 3.95
N HIS A 261 -4.95 -25.16 4.53
CA HIS A 261 -5.49 -26.50 4.23
C HIS A 261 -5.50 -26.84 2.73
N TYR A 262 -4.47 -26.39 2.01
CA TYR A 262 -4.33 -26.56 0.56
C TYR A 262 -5.43 -25.90 -0.30
N ARG A 263 -6.25 -25.01 0.28
CA ARG A 263 -7.27 -24.22 -0.43
C ARG A 263 -6.67 -22.93 -1.02
N VAL A 264 -5.53 -23.06 -1.71
CA VAL A 264 -4.79 -21.91 -2.30
C VAL A 264 -4.62 -22.11 -3.79
N GLU A 265 -5.14 -21.17 -4.57
CA GLU A 265 -4.94 -21.08 -6.01
C GLU A 265 -3.97 -19.94 -6.37
N ARG A 266 -3.21 -20.10 -7.45
CA ARG A 266 -2.22 -19.10 -7.88
C ARG A 266 -2.53 -18.55 -9.27
N VAL A 267 -2.47 -17.22 -9.39
CA VAL A 267 -2.50 -16.51 -10.68
C VAL A 267 -1.24 -15.66 -10.76
N PHE A 268 -0.39 -15.90 -11.76
CA PHE A 268 0.98 -15.35 -11.78
C PHE A 268 1.02 -13.96 -12.43
N ILE A 269 0.69 -12.93 -11.64
CA ILE A 269 0.67 -11.54 -12.12
C ILE A 269 1.88 -10.77 -11.59
N ASP A 270 2.68 -10.19 -12.48
CA ASP A 270 3.84 -9.38 -12.12
C ASP A 270 3.39 -8.06 -11.45
N ASP A 271 4.18 -7.52 -10.51
CA ASP A 271 3.81 -6.31 -9.76
C ASP A 271 3.56 -5.14 -10.72
N HIS A 272 2.46 -4.40 -10.55
CA HIS A 272 2.02 -3.30 -11.45
C HIS A 272 1.74 -3.71 -12.91
N ASN A 273 1.53 -5.00 -13.19
CA ASN A 273 1.12 -5.50 -14.50
C ASN A 273 -0.28 -6.11 -14.44
N VAL A 274 -0.70 -6.70 -15.55
CA VAL A 274 -2.03 -7.30 -15.78
C VAL A 274 -1.91 -8.84 -15.93
N PRO A 275 -2.95 -9.60 -15.57
CA PRO A 275 -3.06 -11.00 -15.99
C PRO A 275 -3.29 -11.09 -17.50
N SER A 276 -3.06 -12.26 -18.10
CA SER A 276 -3.58 -12.52 -19.45
C SER A 276 -5.11 -12.62 -19.42
N LEU A 277 -5.78 -12.31 -20.54
CA LEU A 277 -7.24 -12.49 -20.61
C LEU A 277 -7.66 -13.95 -20.41
N GLU A 278 -6.83 -14.89 -20.87
CA GLU A 278 -7.04 -16.32 -20.64
C GLU A 278 -6.98 -16.68 -19.13
N ASP A 279 -6.01 -16.12 -18.40
CA ASP A 279 -5.92 -16.33 -16.96
C ASP A 279 -7.11 -15.72 -16.21
N MET A 280 -7.66 -14.60 -16.68
CA MET A 280 -8.88 -14.00 -16.09
C MET A 280 -10.10 -14.91 -16.28
N LEU A 281 -10.26 -15.53 -17.46
CA LEU A 281 -11.32 -16.50 -17.73
C LEU A 281 -11.17 -17.77 -16.88
N LYS A 282 -9.95 -18.32 -16.79
CA LYS A 282 -9.66 -19.48 -15.93
C LYS A 282 -9.95 -19.19 -14.46
N TYR A 283 -9.49 -18.03 -13.97
CA TYR A 283 -9.76 -17.57 -12.62
C TYR A 283 -11.26 -17.50 -12.33
N THR A 284 -12.02 -16.79 -13.16
CA THR A 284 -13.46 -16.61 -12.95
C THR A 284 -14.24 -17.92 -13.07
N ALA A 285 -13.87 -18.82 -13.99
CA ALA A 285 -14.47 -20.15 -14.05
C ALA A 285 -14.28 -20.93 -12.74
N GLY A 286 -13.06 -20.96 -12.19
CA GLY A 286 -12.78 -21.64 -10.92
C GLY A 286 -13.45 -20.97 -9.71
N VAL A 287 -13.61 -19.64 -9.72
CA VAL A 287 -14.37 -18.93 -8.69
C VAL A 287 -15.86 -19.25 -8.79
N ARG A 288 -16.46 -19.26 -10.00
CA ARG A 288 -17.87 -19.64 -10.19
C ARG A 288 -18.16 -21.03 -9.63
N GLU A 289 -17.32 -22.01 -9.97
CA GLU A 289 -17.46 -23.38 -9.47
C GLU A 289 -17.41 -23.41 -7.92
N TRP A 290 -16.42 -22.75 -7.33
CA TRP A 290 -16.28 -22.67 -5.87
C TRP A 290 -17.48 -22.00 -5.20
N MET A 291 -17.91 -20.86 -5.72
CA MET A 291 -18.99 -20.06 -5.11
C MET A 291 -20.36 -20.71 -5.28
N ALA A 292 -20.55 -21.53 -6.32
CA ALA A 292 -21.77 -22.30 -6.56
C ALA A 292 -21.85 -23.57 -5.71
N ALA A 293 -20.71 -24.13 -5.27
CA ALA A 293 -20.69 -25.36 -4.48
C ALA A 293 -21.33 -25.21 -3.09
N ASP A 294 -21.25 -24.03 -2.48
CA ASP A 294 -21.89 -23.74 -1.19
C ASP A 294 -22.20 -22.23 -1.04
N PRO A 295 -23.38 -21.84 -0.54
CA PRO A 295 -23.72 -20.43 -0.31
C PRO A 295 -22.85 -19.72 0.73
N ASN A 296 -22.20 -20.45 1.63
CA ASN A 296 -21.26 -19.91 2.62
C ASN A 296 -19.86 -19.73 2.06
N ASN A 297 -19.54 -20.29 0.89
CA ASN A 297 -18.20 -20.20 0.32
C ASN A 297 -17.81 -18.74 0.05
N ILE A 298 -16.61 -18.36 0.47
CA ILE A 298 -16.00 -17.05 0.23
C ILE A 298 -14.68 -17.20 -0.51
N ILE A 299 -14.22 -16.11 -1.13
CA ILE A 299 -12.88 -16.01 -1.71
C ILE A 299 -12.07 -14.93 -1.00
N ALA A 300 -10.80 -15.23 -0.73
CA ALA A 300 -9.84 -14.29 -0.17
C ALA A 300 -8.70 -14.05 -1.17
N ILE A 301 -8.71 -12.87 -1.81
CA ILE A 301 -7.82 -12.53 -2.91
C ILE A 301 -6.72 -11.60 -2.38
N HIS A 302 -5.47 -11.92 -2.69
CA HIS A 302 -4.35 -11.10 -2.24
C HIS A 302 -3.23 -11.02 -3.28
N CYS A 303 -2.52 -9.90 -3.24
CA CYS A 303 -1.24 -9.72 -3.93
C CYS A 303 -0.19 -9.28 -2.91
N LYS A 304 0.82 -8.53 -3.33
CA LYS A 304 1.81 -7.95 -2.42
C LYS A 304 1.18 -6.88 -1.51
N GLY A 305 0.41 -5.95 -2.07
CA GLY A 305 -0.14 -4.79 -1.35
C GLY A 305 -1.65 -4.86 -1.08
N GLY A 306 -2.37 -5.78 -1.73
CA GLY A 306 -3.84 -5.83 -1.71
C GLY A 306 -4.49 -4.62 -2.39
N LYS A 307 -3.87 -4.09 -3.46
CA LYS A 307 -4.30 -2.92 -4.26
C LYS A 307 -4.47 -3.34 -5.73
N GLY A 308 -3.74 -2.74 -6.69
CA GLY A 308 -3.71 -3.03 -8.13
C GLY A 308 -4.17 -4.43 -8.57
N ARG A 309 -3.27 -5.43 -8.51
CA ARG A 309 -3.55 -6.82 -8.92
C ARG A 309 -4.80 -7.43 -8.24
N THR A 310 -4.96 -7.17 -6.95
CA THR A 310 -6.12 -7.66 -6.18
C THR A 310 -7.40 -7.00 -6.68
N GLY A 311 -7.40 -5.68 -6.84
CA GLY A 311 -8.51 -4.92 -7.38
C GLY A 311 -8.90 -5.39 -8.77
N THR A 312 -7.93 -5.65 -9.66
CA THR A 312 -8.21 -6.20 -11.01
C THR A 312 -9.07 -7.46 -10.93
N LEU A 313 -8.65 -8.49 -10.18
CA LEU A 313 -9.40 -9.75 -10.12
C LEU A 313 -10.64 -9.72 -9.22
N VAL A 314 -10.68 -8.84 -8.22
CA VAL A 314 -11.90 -8.57 -7.45
C VAL A 314 -12.95 -7.95 -8.36
N CYS A 315 -12.62 -6.86 -9.07
CA CYS A 315 -13.56 -6.18 -9.98
C CYS A 315 -13.99 -7.12 -11.11
N THR A 316 -13.06 -7.89 -11.67
CA THR A 316 -13.37 -8.94 -12.66
C THR A 316 -14.43 -9.92 -12.14
N TRP A 317 -14.31 -10.37 -10.88
CA TRP A 317 -15.31 -11.25 -10.27
C TRP A 317 -16.64 -10.54 -10.00
N LEU A 318 -16.62 -9.29 -9.54
CA LEU A 318 -17.82 -8.48 -9.34
C LEU A 318 -18.61 -8.30 -10.64
N ILE A 319 -17.91 -8.10 -11.75
CA ILE A 319 -18.49 -8.10 -13.09
C ILE A 319 -18.99 -9.50 -13.45
N ASP A 320 -18.16 -10.55 -13.35
CA ASP A 320 -18.54 -11.91 -13.74
C ASP A 320 -19.78 -12.44 -13.02
N SER A 321 -19.94 -12.08 -11.75
CA SER A 321 -21.02 -12.50 -10.85
C SER A 321 -22.27 -11.59 -10.89
N ASP A 322 -22.37 -10.71 -11.88
CA ASP A 322 -23.52 -9.81 -12.10
C ASP A 322 -23.81 -8.87 -10.91
N GLN A 323 -22.82 -8.62 -10.05
CA GLN A 323 -22.94 -7.63 -8.97
C GLN A 323 -22.75 -6.21 -9.49
N PHE A 324 -22.02 -6.07 -10.59
CA PHE A 324 -21.82 -4.83 -11.32
C PHE A 324 -21.92 -5.11 -12.82
N GLU A 325 -22.51 -4.16 -13.57
CA GLU A 325 -22.58 -4.22 -15.02
C GLU A 325 -21.41 -3.46 -15.67
N SER A 326 -20.93 -2.39 -15.03
CA SER A 326 -19.87 -1.49 -15.49
C SER A 326 -18.54 -1.75 -14.78
N ALA A 327 -17.47 -1.94 -15.56
CA ALA A 327 -16.11 -2.04 -15.05
C ALA A 327 -15.74 -0.80 -14.24
N GLN A 328 -16.11 0.39 -14.70
CA GLN A 328 -15.83 1.65 -14.01
C GLN A 328 -16.46 1.67 -12.62
N ASP A 329 -17.74 1.31 -12.52
CA ASP A 329 -18.46 1.32 -11.24
C ASP A 329 -17.86 0.30 -10.26
N SER A 330 -17.46 -0.87 -10.77
CA SER A 330 -16.80 -1.90 -9.95
C SER A 330 -15.42 -1.45 -9.43
N LEU A 331 -14.66 -0.72 -10.25
CA LEU A 331 -13.35 -0.17 -9.91
C LEU A 331 -13.46 0.92 -8.85
N ASP A 332 -14.45 1.81 -9.01
CA ASP A 332 -14.74 2.89 -8.06
C ASP A 332 -15.20 2.29 -6.73
N TYR A 333 -16.17 1.37 -6.77
CA TYR A 333 -16.63 0.64 -5.59
C TYR A 333 -15.48 -0.04 -4.83
N PHE A 334 -14.62 -0.77 -5.54
CA PHE A 334 -13.46 -1.41 -4.91
C PHE A 334 -12.53 -0.39 -4.27
N GLY A 335 -12.25 0.72 -4.98
CA GLY A 335 -11.45 1.82 -4.47
C GLY A 335 -12.00 2.42 -3.18
N GLU A 336 -13.32 2.65 -3.13
CA GLU A 336 -14.00 3.18 -1.95
C GLU A 336 -13.99 2.20 -0.77
N ARG A 337 -14.24 0.91 -1.02
CA ARG A 337 -14.19 -0.11 0.03
C ARG A 337 -12.79 -0.30 0.58
N ARG A 338 -11.78 -0.28 -0.30
CA ARG A 338 -10.39 -0.50 0.07
C ARG A 338 -9.76 0.70 0.79
N THR A 339 -10.25 1.91 0.53
CA THR A 339 -9.71 3.16 1.08
C THR A 339 -10.47 3.61 2.34
N ASP A 340 -9.76 3.83 3.44
CA ASP A 340 -10.31 4.55 4.60
C ASP A 340 -10.09 6.06 4.42
N LYS A 341 -11.10 6.74 3.84
CA LYS A 341 -11.09 8.19 3.59
C LYS A 341 -10.97 9.02 4.87
N SER A 342 -11.26 8.46 6.06
CA SER A 342 -11.08 9.15 7.35
C SER A 342 -9.60 9.38 7.72
N ARG A 343 -8.69 8.59 7.14
CA ARG A 343 -7.25 8.64 7.44
C ARG A 343 -6.44 9.44 6.42
N SER A 344 -6.86 9.43 5.16
CA SER A 344 -6.23 10.16 4.05
C SER A 344 -7.11 10.10 2.81
N SER A 345 -7.01 11.11 1.95
CA SER A 345 -7.62 11.15 0.61
C SER A 345 -6.89 10.30 -0.44
N LYS A 346 -5.75 9.68 -0.10
CA LYS A 346 -4.98 8.85 -1.04
C LYS A 346 -5.78 7.64 -1.49
N PHE A 347 -6.03 7.50 -2.79
CA PHE A 347 -6.74 6.36 -3.38
C PHE A 347 -5.95 5.04 -3.22
N GLN A 348 -6.64 3.97 -2.82
CA GLN A 348 -6.05 2.64 -2.56
C GLN A 348 -6.62 1.51 -3.45
N GLY A 349 -7.35 1.86 -4.51
CA GLY A 349 -7.94 0.92 -5.46
C GLY A 349 -6.97 0.34 -6.49
N VAL A 350 -7.44 0.15 -7.72
CA VAL A 350 -6.60 -0.29 -8.84
C VAL A 350 -5.55 0.78 -9.16
N GLU A 351 -4.31 0.35 -9.43
CA GLU A 351 -3.16 1.26 -9.43
C GLU A 351 -2.71 1.73 -10.81
N THR A 352 -3.01 0.97 -11.88
CA THR A 352 -2.54 1.31 -13.23
C THR A 352 -3.69 1.33 -14.24
N PRO A 353 -3.68 2.24 -15.22
CA PRO A 353 -4.67 2.27 -16.29
C PRO A 353 -4.76 0.96 -17.07
N SER A 354 -3.64 0.27 -17.29
CA SER A 354 -3.66 -1.06 -17.91
C SER A 354 -4.48 -2.07 -17.11
N GLN A 355 -4.43 -2.03 -15.78
CA GLN A 355 -5.25 -2.90 -14.93
C GLN A 355 -6.74 -2.58 -15.09
N SER A 356 -7.12 -1.30 -15.10
CA SER A 356 -8.51 -0.88 -15.34
C SER A 356 -8.99 -1.28 -16.75
N ARG A 357 -8.15 -1.09 -17.77
CA ARG A 357 -8.43 -1.50 -19.16
C ARG A 357 -8.73 -2.99 -19.27
N TYR A 358 -8.00 -3.85 -18.55
CA TYR A 358 -8.22 -5.30 -18.57
C TYR A 358 -9.51 -5.71 -17.85
N VAL A 359 -9.98 -4.95 -16.84
CA VAL A 359 -11.34 -5.15 -16.29
C VAL A 359 -12.39 -4.78 -17.34
N GLY A 360 -12.20 -3.68 -18.09
CA GLY A 360 -13.07 -3.31 -19.21
C GLY A 360 -13.08 -4.33 -20.34
N TYR A 361 -11.93 -4.91 -20.70
CA TYR A 361 -11.87 -6.03 -21.65
C TYR A 361 -12.67 -7.23 -21.16
N TYR A 362 -12.61 -7.54 -19.86
CA TYR A 362 -13.40 -8.63 -19.30
C TYR A 362 -14.90 -8.35 -19.32
N GLU A 363 -15.34 -7.12 -19.01
CA GLU A 363 -16.74 -6.70 -19.17
C GLU A 363 -17.25 -6.99 -20.59
N VAL A 364 -16.47 -6.62 -21.61
CA VAL A 364 -16.80 -6.91 -23.01
C VAL A 364 -16.81 -8.42 -23.29
N MET A 365 -15.84 -9.19 -22.78
CA MET A 365 -15.84 -10.66 -22.94
C MET A 365 -17.09 -11.31 -22.33
N LYS A 366 -17.51 -10.86 -21.14
CA LYS A 366 -18.73 -11.34 -20.49
C LYS A 366 -19.97 -10.99 -21.31
N THR A 367 -20.12 -9.73 -21.68
CA THR A 367 -21.36 -9.18 -22.28
C THR A 367 -21.52 -9.52 -23.76
N LYS A 368 -20.45 -9.44 -24.55
CA LYS A 368 -20.50 -9.63 -26.01
C LYS A 368 -20.04 -11.01 -26.47
N PHE A 369 -19.14 -11.64 -25.72
CA PHE A 369 -18.50 -12.91 -26.11
C PHE A 369 -18.86 -14.08 -25.19
N ASN A 370 -19.89 -13.94 -24.33
CA ASN A 370 -20.36 -14.98 -23.42
C ASN A 370 -19.24 -15.67 -22.62
N ARG A 371 -18.35 -14.86 -22.03
CA ARG A 371 -17.17 -15.30 -21.26
C ARG A 371 -16.19 -16.15 -22.09
N GLN A 372 -16.03 -15.83 -23.37
CA GLN A 372 -15.01 -16.39 -24.25
C GLN A 372 -14.04 -15.31 -24.71
N LEU A 373 -12.86 -15.75 -25.18
CA LEU A 373 -11.92 -14.85 -25.83
C LEU A 373 -12.55 -14.32 -27.13
N PRO A 374 -12.38 -13.02 -27.43
CA PRO A 374 -12.74 -12.50 -28.76
C PRO A 374 -11.88 -13.18 -29.85
N PRO A 375 -12.31 -13.13 -31.12
CA PRO A 375 -11.53 -13.64 -32.23
C PRO A 375 -10.11 -13.08 -32.23
N GLU A 376 -9.12 -13.97 -32.32
CA GLU A 376 -7.72 -13.55 -32.33
C GLU A 376 -7.43 -12.66 -33.54
N GLN A 377 -6.77 -11.54 -33.29
CA GLN A 377 -6.37 -10.60 -34.32
C GLN A 377 -4.85 -10.44 -34.33
N SER A 378 -4.21 -10.84 -35.42
CA SER A 378 -2.77 -10.61 -35.64
C SER A 378 -2.58 -9.26 -36.34
N LEU A 379 -1.79 -8.37 -35.75
CA LEU A 379 -1.58 -7.01 -36.26
C LEU A 379 -0.09 -6.69 -36.33
N LYS A 380 0.31 -5.99 -37.40
CA LYS A 380 1.67 -5.46 -37.53
C LYS A 380 1.75 -4.03 -37.03
N ILE A 381 2.59 -3.74 -36.03
CA ILE A 381 2.76 -2.37 -35.53
C ILE A 381 3.60 -1.57 -36.52
N LYS A 382 3.04 -0.53 -37.13
CA LYS A 382 3.72 0.31 -38.12
C LYS A 382 4.43 1.50 -37.51
N SER A 383 3.75 2.22 -36.63
CA SER A 383 4.28 3.45 -36.07
C SER A 383 3.67 3.78 -34.72
N ILE A 384 4.43 4.60 -33.97
CA ILE A 384 4.05 5.12 -32.67
C ILE A 384 4.13 6.65 -32.77
N ARG A 385 3.00 7.32 -32.65
CA ARG A 385 2.96 8.78 -32.49
C ARG A 385 2.88 9.11 -31.01
N ILE A 386 3.71 10.05 -30.57
CA ILE A 386 3.64 10.62 -29.22
C ILE A 386 3.30 12.11 -29.38
N ASN A 387 2.19 12.51 -28.78
CA ASN A 387 1.74 13.89 -28.74
C ASN A 387 2.35 14.60 -27.52
N SER A 388 2.49 15.91 -27.65
CA SER A 388 2.97 16.83 -26.60
C SER A 388 4.33 16.45 -26.05
N ILE A 389 5.25 16.20 -26.99
CA ILE A 389 6.59 15.70 -26.69
C ILE A 389 7.53 16.80 -26.19
N ALA A 390 7.27 18.08 -26.50
CA ALA A 390 8.11 19.19 -26.04
C ALA A 390 8.22 19.19 -24.50
N GLY A 391 9.45 19.26 -23.99
CA GLY A 391 9.75 19.18 -22.57
C GLY A 391 9.86 17.75 -22.02
N VAL A 392 9.45 16.72 -22.77
CA VAL A 392 9.63 15.31 -22.41
C VAL A 392 10.97 14.80 -22.95
N GLY A 393 11.92 14.55 -22.07
CA GLY A 393 13.25 14.06 -22.43
C GLY A 393 14.00 15.12 -23.23
N LYS A 394 14.44 14.79 -24.44
CA LYS A 394 15.03 15.77 -25.37
C LYS A 394 13.99 16.58 -26.15
N GLY A 395 12.69 16.34 -25.95
CA GLY A 395 11.61 17.08 -26.59
C GLY A 395 11.36 16.72 -28.06
N ASN A 396 12.02 15.68 -28.58
CA ASN A 396 11.93 15.28 -29.99
C ASN A 396 11.93 13.76 -30.20
N GLY A 397 11.80 12.98 -29.11
CA GLY A 397 11.79 11.52 -29.13
C GLY A 397 13.14 10.84 -29.38
N SER A 398 14.22 11.59 -29.69
CA SER A 398 15.53 10.98 -30.01
C SER A 398 16.18 10.24 -28.84
N ASP A 399 15.81 10.55 -27.60
CA ASP A 399 16.31 9.85 -26.41
C ASP A 399 15.56 8.54 -26.10
N LEU A 400 14.47 8.24 -26.82
CA LEU A 400 13.60 7.12 -26.51
C LEU A 400 14.12 5.79 -27.03
N LYS A 401 13.76 4.73 -26.32
CA LYS A 401 13.96 3.35 -26.71
C LYS A 401 12.67 2.58 -26.43
N VAL A 402 12.13 1.89 -27.43
CA VAL A 402 10.84 1.21 -27.33
C VAL A 402 11.05 -0.30 -27.31
N LYS A 403 10.48 -0.96 -26.31
CA LYS A 403 10.42 -2.42 -26.19
C LYS A 403 8.99 -2.89 -26.37
N ILE A 404 8.78 -3.86 -27.25
CA ILE A 404 7.49 -4.54 -27.42
C ILE A 404 7.65 -5.97 -26.91
N ILE A 405 6.79 -6.35 -25.98
CA ILE A 405 6.86 -7.62 -25.25
C ILE A 405 5.52 -8.35 -25.42
N VAL A 406 5.59 -9.61 -25.82
CA VAL A 406 4.42 -10.50 -25.97
C VAL A 406 4.73 -11.81 -25.25
N LYS A 407 3.79 -12.32 -24.44
CA LYS A 407 3.99 -13.56 -23.65
C LYS A 407 5.32 -13.56 -22.86
N LYS A 408 5.63 -12.42 -22.22
CA LYS A 408 6.87 -12.17 -21.45
C LYS A 408 8.19 -12.29 -22.25
N LYS A 409 8.14 -12.31 -23.59
CA LYS A 409 9.31 -12.30 -24.48
C LYS A 409 9.42 -10.96 -25.18
N LEU A 410 10.63 -10.40 -25.22
CA LEU A 410 10.93 -9.23 -26.05
C LEU A 410 10.85 -9.64 -27.52
N VAL A 411 9.84 -9.14 -28.24
CA VAL A 411 9.63 -9.44 -29.66
C VAL A 411 10.17 -8.36 -30.58
N PHE A 412 10.35 -7.14 -30.07
CA PHE A 412 10.91 -6.05 -30.84
C PHE A 412 11.56 -5.00 -29.94
N LEU A 413 12.63 -4.41 -30.44
CA LEU A 413 13.36 -3.33 -29.80
C LEU A 413 13.77 -2.31 -30.85
N CYS A 414 13.46 -1.03 -30.62
CA CYS A 414 14.05 0.07 -31.39
C CYS A 414 14.72 1.10 -30.50
N VAL A 415 15.78 1.72 -31.02
CA VAL A 415 16.59 2.74 -30.32
C VAL A 415 16.59 4.01 -31.15
N CYS A 416 15.80 5.01 -30.73
CA CYS A 416 15.56 6.23 -31.51
C CYS A 416 16.84 7.04 -31.73
N ALA A 417 17.74 7.09 -30.74
CA ALA A 417 19.01 7.82 -30.83
C ALA A 417 19.92 7.32 -31.96
N LYS A 418 19.87 6.02 -32.25
CA LYS A 418 20.66 5.36 -33.29
C LYS A 418 19.85 5.08 -34.56
N GLN A 419 18.54 5.35 -34.53
CA GLN A 419 17.58 4.91 -35.54
C GLN A 419 17.70 3.40 -35.84
N GLU A 420 17.94 2.61 -34.79
CA GLU A 420 18.02 1.15 -34.87
C GLU A 420 16.60 0.58 -34.86
N ASN A 421 16.22 -0.13 -35.93
CA ASN A 421 14.87 -0.67 -36.17
C ASN A 421 13.75 0.39 -36.16
N CYS A 422 14.06 1.67 -36.31
CA CYS A 422 13.07 2.73 -36.42
C CYS A 422 13.61 3.98 -37.09
N THR A 423 12.72 4.78 -37.68
CA THR A 423 13.00 6.14 -38.14
C THR A 423 12.13 7.12 -37.37
N VAL A 424 12.73 8.20 -36.87
CA VAL A 424 12.08 9.18 -36.00
C VAL A 424 11.78 10.44 -36.81
N PHE A 425 10.53 10.88 -36.79
CA PHE A 425 10.05 12.08 -37.47
C PHE A 425 9.47 13.06 -36.44
N PRO A 426 10.28 14.01 -35.94
CA PRO A 426 9.78 15.09 -35.10
C PRO A 426 8.90 16.04 -35.92
N ASP A 427 7.75 16.41 -35.37
CA ASP A 427 6.82 17.39 -35.93
C ASP A 427 6.65 18.51 -34.92
N ALA A 428 7.57 19.48 -34.98
CA ALA A 428 7.61 20.61 -34.07
C ALA A 428 6.36 21.49 -34.16
N GLY A 429 5.73 21.57 -35.34
CA GLY A 429 4.51 22.37 -35.55
C GLY A 429 3.31 21.82 -34.79
N ASN A 430 3.15 20.49 -34.78
CA ASN A 430 2.08 19.81 -34.03
C ASN A 430 2.51 19.33 -32.64
N ASN A 431 3.68 19.75 -32.16
CA ASN A 431 4.27 19.31 -30.89
C ASN A 431 4.22 17.77 -30.72
N SER A 432 4.60 17.03 -31.76
CA SER A 432 4.53 15.56 -31.75
C SER A 432 5.77 14.91 -32.35
N VAL A 433 5.92 13.62 -32.12
CA VAL A 433 6.95 12.81 -32.79
C VAL A 433 6.32 11.51 -33.29
N VAL A 434 6.70 11.09 -34.49
CA VAL A 434 6.33 9.79 -35.05
C VAL A 434 7.56 8.90 -35.11
N ILE A 435 7.51 7.76 -34.43
CA ILE A 435 8.50 6.69 -34.51
C ILE A 435 7.95 5.64 -35.48
N SER A 436 8.46 5.63 -36.71
CA SER A 436 8.14 4.60 -37.70
C SER A 436 8.99 3.36 -37.44
N LEU A 437 8.37 2.21 -37.25
CA LEU A 437 9.08 0.96 -36.93
C LEU A 437 9.52 0.27 -38.23
N GLN A 438 10.83 0.10 -38.41
CA GLN A 438 11.36 -0.65 -39.55
C GLN A 438 11.10 -2.13 -39.30
N GLU A 439 10.42 -2.79 -40.23
CA GLU A 439 9.97 -4.18 -40.07
C GLU A 439 9.26 -4.42 -38.73
N GLY A 440 8.37 -3.50 -38.34
CA GLY A 440 7.66 -3.59 -37.06
C GLY A 440 6.99 -4.96 -36.83
N PRO A 441 6.89 -5.42 -35.57
CA PRO A 441 6.55 -6.79 -35.26
C PRO A 441 5.08 -7.09 -35.54
N VAL A 442 4.79 -8.33 -35.96
CA VAL A 442 3.45 -8.90 -35.92
C VAL A 442 3.18 -9.37 -34.49
N VAL A 443 2.12 -8.86 -33.88
CA VAL A 443 1.72 -9.15 -32.50
C VAL A 443 0.31 -9.74 -32.45
N ASN A 444 0.05 -10.57 -31.45
CA ASN A 444 -1.24 -11.21 -31.22
C ASN A 444 -1.43 -11.41 -29.70
N GLY A 445 -2.65 -11.14 -29.21
CA GLY A 445 -3.04 -11.31 -27.82
C GLY A 445 -2.60 -10.14 -26.95
N ASP A 446 -2.16 -10.43 -25.72
CA ASP A 446 -1.74 -9.44 -24.73
C ASP A 446 -0.33 -8.89 -25.06
N VAL A 447 -0.26 -7.58 -25.33
CA VAL A 447 0.96 -6.89 -25.76
C VAL A 447 1.30 -5.78 -24.76
N LYS A 448 2.58 -5.75 -24.34
CA LYS A 448 3.14 -4.66 -23.54
C LYS A 448 4.08 -3.82 -24.39
N VAL A 449 3.93 -2.50 -24.31
CA VAL A 449 4.83 -1.53 -24.94
C VAL A 449 5.48 -0.69 -23.85
N MET A 450 6.81 -0.65 -23.79
CA MET A 450 7.58 0.07 -22.78
C MET A 450 8.50 1.10 -23.42
N PHE A 451 8.60 2.27 -22.81
CA PHE A 451 9.44 3.38 -23.25
C PHE A 451 10.54 3.62 -22.23
N GLU A 452 11.79 3.42 -22.62
CA GLU A 452 12.99 3.84 -21.89
C GLU A 452 13.50 5.16 -22.45
N SER A 453 14.27 5.91 -21.67
CA SER A 453 14.88 7.18 -22.10
C SER A 453 16.32 7.28 -21.63
N SER A 454 17.21 7.78 -22.50
CA SER A 454 18.59 8.12 -22.16
C SER A 454 18.74 9.53 -21.57
N ALA A 455 17.66 10.33 -21.50
CA ALA A 455 17.68 11.71 -21.03
C ALA A 455 17.45 11.85 -19.52
N GLY A 456 17.48 10.75 -18.77
CA GLY A 456 17.28 10.78 -17.31
C GLY A 456 15.85 11.10 -16.89
N LEU A 457 14.86 10.79 -17.74
CA LEU A 457 13.45 10.95 -17.38
C LEU A 457 13.10 10.18 -16.09
N PRO A 458 12.24 10.75 -15.21
CA PRO A 458 11.80 10.08 -14.00
C PRO A 458 11.19 8.71 -14.30
N LYS A 459 11.67 7.68 -13.61
CA LYS A 459 11.16 6.32 -13.75
C LYS A 459 10.07 6.03 -12.74
N GLY A 460 9.00 5.38 -13.20
CA GLY A 460 7.90 4.93 -12.36
C GLY A 460 7.95 3.42 -12.10
N TYR A 461 6.80 2.78 -12.23
CA TYR A 461 6.71 1.32 -12.26
C TYR A 461 7.49 0.77 -13.46
N GLU A 462 7.91 -0.50 -13.36
CA GLU A 462 8.72 -1.19 -14.37
C GLU A 462 10.09 -0.54 -14.67
N ASP A 463 10.58 0.33 -13.78
CA ASP A 463 11.85 1.05 -13.94
C ASP A 463 11.98 1.81 -15.28
N CYS A 464 10.85 2.32 -15.79
CA CYS A 464 10.78 3.05 -17.05
C CYS A 464 9.96 4.34 -16.90
N PRO A 465 10.17 5.35 -17.77
CA PRO A 465 9.32 6.54 -17.86
C PRO A 465 7.83 6.22 -17.95
N PHE A 466 7.43 5.40 -18.93
CA PHE A 466 6.04 4.97 -19.10
C PHE A 466 5.92 3.71 -19.94
N TYR A 467 4.79 3.01 -19.79
CA TYR A 467 4.43 1.82 -20.54
C TYR A 467 2.92 1.67 -20.60
N PHE A 468 2.44 0.68 -21.33
CA PHE A 468 1.04 0.27 -21.29
C PHE A 468 0.88 -1.16 -21.81
N TRP A 469 -0.26 -1.75 -21.48
CA TRP A 469 -0.74 -3.03 -22.01
C TRP A 469 -2.01 -2.83 -22.84
N PHE A 470 -2.15 -3.61 -23.91
CA PHE A 470 -3.39 -3.75 -24.67
C PHE A 470 -3.55 -5.21 -25.13
N ASN A 471 -4.72 -5.57 -25.64
CA ASN A 471 -4.94 -6.84 -26.31
C ASN A 471 -5.31 -6.58 -27.77
N THR A 472 -4.70 -7.31 -28.71
CA THR A 472 -4.89 -7.06 -30.15
C THR A 472 -6.33 -7.27 -30.62
N SER A 473 -7.08 -8.15 -29.97
CA SER A 473 -8.47 -8.49 -30.34
C SER A 473 -9.48 -7.38 -30.05
N PHE A 474 -9.04 -6.30 -29.38
CA PHE A 474 -9.84 -5.13 -29.05
C PHE A 474 -9.42 -3.89 -29.87
N ILE A 475 -8.57 -4.08 -30.88
CA ILE A 475 -8.11 -2.99 -31.73
C ILE A 475 -9.08 -2.80 -32.90
N GLU A 476 -9.71 -1.64 -32.91
CA GLU A 476 -10.61 -1.22 -33.99
C GLU A 476 -9.89 -0.24 -34.93
N ASN A 477 -10.28 -0.23 -36.21
CA ASN A 477 -9.79 0.72 -37.21
C ASN A 477 -8.26 0.80 -37.35
N ASN A 478 -7.55 -0.31 -37.07
CA ASN A 478 -6.09 -0.40 -37.11
C ASN A 478 -5.37 0.69 -36.30
N ARG A 479 -5.98 1.15 -35.19
CA ARG A 479 -5.43 2.23 -34.37
C ARG A 479 -5.74 2.02 -32.89
N LEU A 480 -4.76 2.31 -32.04
CA LEU A 480 -4.95 2.46 -30.59
C LEU A 480 -4.54 3.87 -30.19
N VAL A 481 -5.44 4.62 -29.55
CA VAL A 481 -5.16 5.95 -29.01
C VAL A 481 -5.30 5.88 -27.50
N LEU A 482 -4.26 6.33 -26.78
CA LEU A 482 -4.25 6.37 -25.32
C LEU A 482 -3.90 7.79 -24.86
N SER A 483 -4.75 8.39 -24.02
CA SER A 483 -4.44 9.66 -23.36
C SER A 483 -3.40 9.49 -22.24
N ARG A 484 -2.92 10.59 -21.68
CA ARG A 484 -2.01 10.60 -20.52
C ARG A 484 -2.53 9.75 -19.35
N GLU A 485 -3.82 9.84 -19.06
CA GLU A 485 -4.50 9.14 -17.98
C GLU A 485 -4.60 7.63 -18.25
N GLU A 486 -4.45 7.22 -19.50
CA GLU A 486 -4.51 5.82 -19.94
C GLU A 486 -3.13 5.15 -20.04
N LEU A 487 -2.06 5.88 -19.72
CA LEU A 487 -0.68 5.39 -19.75
C LEU A 487 -0.17 5.07 -18.34
N ASP A 488 0.52 3.94 -18.19
CA ASP A 488 1.10 3.53 -16.92
C ASP A 488 2.33 4.39 -16.61
N ASN A 489 2.31 5.05 -15.43
CA ASN A 489 3.17 6.13 -14.93
C ASN A 489 2.67 7.57 -15.22
N PRO A 490 2.36 8.01 -16.46
CA PRO A 490 1.85 9.35 -16.74
C PRO A 490 0.49 9.67 -16.11
N HIS A 491 -0.34 8.66 -15.84
CA HIS A 491 -1.62 8.84 -15.12
C HIS A 491 -1.47 9.45 -13.72
N LYS A 492 -0.26 9.49 -13.15
CA LYS A 492 -0.03 10.04 -11.82
C LYS A 492 0.12 11.55 -11.88
N ALA A 493 -0.71 12.26 -11.12
CA ALA A 493 -0.70 13.72 -11.01
C ALA A 493 0.68 14.32 -10.76
N LYS A 494 1.53 13.65 -9.96
CA LYS A 494 2.91 14.08 -9.68
C LYS A 494 3.84 14.16 -10.91
N THR A 495 3.40 13.64 -12.06
CA THR A 495 4.16 13.67 -13.31
C THR A 495 3.60 14.66 -14.33
N TRP A 496 2.52 15.37 -14.01
CA TRP A 496 1.82 16.24 -14.96
C TRP A 496 2.56 17.54 -15.30
N ASP A 497 3.56 17.92 -14.48
CA ASP A 497 4.51 18.97 -14.85
C ASP A 497 5.36 18.56 -16.08
N LEU A 498 5.61 17.27 -16.24
CA LEU A 498 6.34 16.68 -17.37
C LEU A 498 5.39 16.27 -18.50
N TYR A 499 4.41 15.42 -18.20
CA TYR A 499 3.42 14.93 -19.17
C TYR A 499 2.18 15.83 -19.15
N LYS A 500 2.07 16.73 -20.14
CA LYS A 500 0.98 17.69 -20.26
C LYS A 500 -0.35 17.03 -20.58
N GLU A 501 -1.45 17.76 -20.44
CA GLU A 501 -2.82 17.22 -20.58
C GLU A 501 -3.09 16.55 -21.93
N ASP A 502 -2.51 17.10 -22.99
CA ASP A 502 -2.56 16.63 -24.37
C ASP A 502 -1.50 15.56 -24.71
N PHE A 503 -0.65 15.16 -23.74
CA PHE A 503 0.28 14.06 -23.89
C PHE A 503 -0.49 12.76 -24.12
N GLY A 504 -0.09 12.00 -25.13
CA GLY A 504 -0.76 10.76 -25.48
C GLY A 504 0.05 9.95 -26.48
N VAL A 505 -0.31 8.67 -26.61
CA VAL A 505 0.34 7.75 -27.52
C VAL A 505 -0.69 7.17 -28.49
N THR A 506 -0.37 7.19 -29.78
CA THR A 506 -1.15 6.51 -30.81
C THR A 506 -0.31 5.44 -31.48
N LEU A 507 -0.77 4.17 -31.44
CA LEU A 507 -0.24 3.10 -32.27
C LEU A 507 -1.04 3.00 -33.56
N SER A 508 -0.33 2.89 -34.69
CA SER A 508 -0.93 2.55 -35.98
C SER A 508 -0.54 1.15 -36.40
N PHE A 509 -1.51 0.37 -36.85
CA PHE A 509 -1.35 -1.03 -37.24
C PHE A 509 -1.58 -1.21 -38.74
N SER A 510 -1.11 -2.33 -39.27
CA SER A 510 -1.55 -2.85 -40.57
C SER A 510 -1.86 -4.35 -40.46
N GLU A 511 -2.41 -4.89 -41.53
CA GLU A 511 -2.42 -6.35 -41.72
C GLU A 511 -0.97 -6.92 -41.66
N PRO A 512 -0.81 -8.18 -41.19
CA PRO A 512 0.48 -8.85 -40.99
C PRO A 512 1.48 -8.78 -42.14
#